data_AF-A0A7X3VFB6-F1
#
_entry.id   AF-A0A7X3VFB6-F1
#
_cell.length_a   1.000
_cell.length_b   1.000
_cell.length_c   1.000
_cell.angle_alpha   90.00
_cell.angle_beta   90.00
_cell.angle_gamma   90.00
#
_symmetry.space_group_name_H-M   'P 1'
#
loop_
_entity.id
_entity.type
_entity.pdbx_description
1 polymer ?
#
loop_
_entity_poly.entity_id
_entity_poly.type
_entity_poly.pdbx_seq_one_letter_code
_entity_poly.pdbx_strand_id
1 'polypeptide(L)'
;MRPSRCTRVVVKRLTLCYRGLAACLVVITGLQAQDRSDAYAGSEACQDCHTQIYATYFKTPMGQSSGQVGADVFPAGFQSTSFQHASSGILYRVDRDSKGQHLSFESTRPATDQEVFRGSRRLEYYIGSGAAARGYIFSMEGYWFQSPVSYYSRRRKWDVAPGYEQDKSLDISRPVDRQCLECHASRVQLVEGTLNKYRGAPFLEGAVGCERCHGPGAAHVKRMSAGAETGSKEIVDPSRLEPARRDSVCARCHLTGEINVARLGRSLSAFQPGDVLSDHSVAFVWSPPEEDGIKVIGHFERLWQSRCKQESGDSLWCGTCHDPHSVPSDDERAEHFRAKCLSCHESKLDAGHARLAKGRDNDCKACHMPNTRARDGGHSAFTDHSIPRTPHRKRQPVEARRELVPFWTGSGADRELGLAYARLALRERDRSYAIRAFQLLEKVPASNDPQVALQLAFLYDRRGDQAKAIELYRRAASLDPSLLAATVNLGGKLALQGRYQEAAKLWEDALARNAGLEAARINSAIAYRRMGNEAAARTELLKVLQFSPGSEAARKLLRNRE
;
A
#
# COMPACT_ATOMS: atom_id res chain seq x y z
N MET A 1 43.87 -46.75 -19.24
CA MET A 1 44.05 -47.30 -20.61
C MET A 1 42.70 -47.39 -21.31
N ARG A 2 42.67 -47.41 -22.65
CA ARG A 2 41.53 -47.89 -23.48
C ARG A 2 41.92 -49.28 -24.04
N PRO A 3 40.95 -50.16 -24.39
CA PRO A 3 40.29 -50.17 -25.71
C PRO A 3 38.82 -49.67 -25.66
N SER A 4 38.08 -49.20 -26.68
CA SER A 4 38.04 -49.30 -28.18
C SER A 4 37.60 -50.67 -28.74
N ARG A 5 36.72 -50.79 -29.76
CA ARG A 5 35.90 -49.85 -30.59
C ARG A 5 34.75 -50.72 -31.22
N CYS A 6 33.50 -50.28 -31.27
CA CYS A 6 32.86 -49.47 -32.32
C CYS A 6 32.74 -50.12 -33.72
N THR A 7 31.51 -50.26 -34.23
CA THR A 7 31.16 -50.47 -35.65
C THR A 7 29.95 -49.59 -36.00
N ARG A 8 29.85 -49.10 -37.25
CA ARG A 8 28.82 -48.14 -37.71
C ARG A 8 28.35 -48.47 -39.14
N VAL A 9 27.03 -48.39 -39.37
CA VAL A 9 26.40 -47.95 -40.64
C VAL A 9 25.12 -47.19 -40.22
N VAL A 10 24.75 -45.95 -40.55
CA VAL A 10 25.05 -44.93 -41.60
C VAL A 10 23.94 -44.80 -42.67
N VAL A 11 22.96 -43.92 -42.38
CA VAL A 11 22.47 -42.77 -43.22
C VAL A 11 21.83 -43.11 -44.60
N LYS A 12 20.67 -42.57 -45.03
CA LYS A 12 20.28 -41.14 -45.27
C LYS A 12 18.76 -40.95 -45.54
N ARG A 13 18.26 -39.72 -45.33
CA ARG A 13 17.20 -38.91 -46.05
C ARG A 13 16.36 -39.58 -47.16
N LEU A 14 15.09 -39.25 -47.46
CA LEU A 14 14.22 -38.03 -47.37
C LEU A 14 12.71 -38.54 -47.43
N THR A 15 11.55 -37.85 -47.44
CA THR A 15 11.08 -36.44 -47.63
C THR A 15 9.82 -36.16 -46.76
N LEU A 16 9.20 -34.98 -46.84
CA LEU A 16 7.88 -34.63 -46.27
C LEU A 16 6.69 -35.20 -47.10
N CYS A 17 5.56 -35.47 -46.43
CA CYS A 17 4.29 -34.80 -46.78
C CYS A 17 3.30 -34.76 -45.59
N TYR A 18 2.31 -33.86 -45.63
CA TYR A 18 1.37 -33.56 -44.55
C TYR A 18 0.20 -34.56 -44.42
N ARG A 19 -0.21 -34.89 -43.18
CA ARG A 19 -1.55 -34.60 -42.60
C ARG A 19 -1.77 -35.26 -41.23
N GLY A 20 -2.62 -34.64 -40.39
CA GLY A 20 -3.39 -35.37 -39.37
C GLY A 20 -2.79 -35.52 -37.96
N LEU A 21 -2.48 -34.41 -37.26
CA LEU A 21 -2.32 -34.42 -35.80
C LEU A 21 -3.44 -33.58 -35.16
N ALA A 22 -4.32 -34.23 -34.38
CA ALA A 22 -5.39 -33.57 -33.65
C ALA A 22 -4.83 -32.84 -32.43
N ALA A 23 -4.65 -31.53 -32.54
CA ALA A 23 -4.20 -30.71 -31.41
C ALA A 23 -5.32 -30.60 -30.37
N CYS A 24 -5.12 -31.19 -29.20
CA CYS A 24 -5.86 -30.82 -27.99
C CYS A 24 -5.49 -29.38 -27.60
N LEU A 25 -6.19 -28.42 -28.19
CA LEU A 25 -6.19 -27.02 -27.78
C LEU A 25 -6.73 -26.94 -26.35
N VAL A 26 -5.82 -27.00 -25.38
CA VAL A 26 -6.06 -26.45 -24.05
C VAL A 26 -6.24 -24.95 -24.25
N VAL A 27 -7.50 -24.52 -24.40
CA VAL A 27 -7.84 -23.11 -24.48
C VAL A 27 -7.61 -22.52 -23.09
N ILE A 28 -6.37 -22.09 -22.84
CA ILE A 28 -6.06 -21.20 -21.74
C ILE A 28 -6.78 -19.88 -22.07
N THR A 29 -8.03 -19.77 -21.62
CA THR A 29 -8.73 -18.49 -21.52
C THR A 29 -8.02 -17.68 -20.44
N GLY A 30 -6.86 -17.14 -20.80
CA GLY A 30 -6.24 -16.07 -20.03
C GLY A 30 -7.27 -14.97 -19.94
N LEU A 31 -7.79 -14.74 -18.73
CA LEU A 31 -8.55 -13.55 -18.41
C LEU A 31 -7.58 -12.38 -18.48
N GLN A 32 -7.30 -11.93 -19.71
CA GLN A 32 -6.76 -10.62 -19.96
C GLN A 32 -7.70 -9.65 -19.26
N ALA A 33 -7.21 -9.00 -18.22
CA ALA A 33 -7.90 -7.85 -17.65
C ALA A 33 -7.97 -6.81 -18.79
N GLN A 34 -9.14 -6.71 -19.42
CA GLN A 34 -9.39 -5.70 -20.44
C GLN A 34 -9.00 -4.35 -19.83
N ASP A 35 -8.22 -3.56 -20.57
CA ASP A 35 -7.83 -2.23 -20.13
C ASP A 35 -9.09 -1.36 -20.13
N ARG A 36 -9.79 -1.32 -18.99
CA ARG A 36 -11.08 -0.63 -18.82
C ARG A 36 -10.91 0.89 -18.71
N SER A 37 -9.81 1.45 -19.21
CA SER A 37 -9.56 2.90 -19.33
C SER A 37 -10.79 3.63 -19.87
N ASP A 38 -11.38 3.06 -20.91
CA ASP A 38 -12.45 3.66 -21.72
C ASP A 38 -13.82 3.62 -21.04
N ALA A 39 -13.93 2.94 -19.89
CA ALA A 39 -15.12 2.97 -19.03
C ALA A 39 -15.10 4.15 -18.03
N TYR A 40 -13.93 4.75 -17.80
CA TYR A 40 -13.73 5.86 -16.86
C TYR A 40 -13.62 7.20 -17.59
N ALA A 41 -14.51 8.14 -17.28
CA ALA A 41 -14.50 9.48 -17.84
C ALA A 41 -13.46 10.39 -17.17
N GLY A 42 -13.13 10.13 -15.89
CA GLY A 42 -12.42 11.04 -15.00
C GLY A 42 -13.31 12.14 -14.45
N SER A 43 -12.99 12.66 -13.26
CA SER A 43 -13.86 13.62 -12.54
C SER A 43 -14.13 14.94 -13.29
N GLU A 44 -13.21 15.38 -14.16
CA GLU A 44 -13.35 16.63 -14.93
C GLU A 44 -14.59 16.60 -15.83
N ALA A 45 -14.89 15.45 -16.45
CA ALA A 45 -16.10 15.25 -17.25
C ALA A 45 -17.42 15.29 -16.44
N CYS A 46 -17.34 15.32 -15.10
CA CYS A 46 -18.49 15.58 -14.23
C CYS A 46 -18.74 17.07 -14.00
N GLN A 47 -17.74 17.95 -14.23
CA GLN A 47 -17.82 19.37 -13.88
C GLN A 47 -18.90 20.12 -14.67
N ASP A 48 -19.09 19.75 -15.94
CA ASP A 48 -20.03 20.44 -16.86
C ASP A 48 -21.50 20.30 -16.44
N CYS A 49 -21.86 19.20 -15.76
CA CYS A 49 -23.22 18.96 -15.26
C CYS A 49 -23.35 19.07 -13.73
N HIS A 50 -22.24 18.96 -12.98
CA HIS A 50 -22.23 18.92 -11.52
C HIS A 50 -21.27 19.96 -10.92
N THR A 51 -21.19 21.14 -11.53
CA THR A 51 -20.20 22.19 -11.27
C THR A 51 -20.06 22.56 -9.78
N GLN A 52 -21.18 22.68 -9.06
CA GLN A 52 -21.16 23.00 -7.62
C GLN A 52 -20.54 21.88 -6.78
N ILE A 53 -20.92 20.62 -7.04
CA ILE A 53 -20.40 19.44 -6.33
C ILE A 53 -18.91 19.28 -6.60
N TYR A 54 -18.48 19.47 -7.85
CA TYR A 54 -17.07 19.45 -8.23
C TYR A 54 -16.27 20.55 -7.51
N ALA A 55 -16.77 21.79 -7.52
CA ALA A 55 -16.12 22.94 -6.91
C ALA A 55 -16.08 22.93 -5.37
N THR A 56 -16.89 22.13 -4.70
CA THR A 56 -16.75 21.82 -3.26
C THR A 56 -15.87 20.59 -3.03
N TYR A 57 -16.01 19.53 -3.84
CA TYR A 57 -15.32 18.27 -3.61
C TYR A 57 -13.79 18.39 -3.71
N PHE A 58 -13.27 19.12 -4.71
CA PHE A 58 -11.84 19.35 -4.87
C PHE A 58 -11.22 20.33 -3.83
N LYS A 59 -12.02 20.79 -2.86
CA LYS A 59 -11.55 21.46 -1.63
C LYS A 59 -11.49 20.51 -0.42
N THR A 60 -12.02 19.29 -0.53
CA THR A 60 -12.00 18.28 0.55
C THR A 60 -10.64 17.59 0.65
N PRO A 61 -10.31 16.96 1.81
CA PRO A 61 -9.11 16.13 1.95
C PRO A 61 -9.05 14.91 1.00
N MET A 62 -10.19 14.46 0.46
CA MET A 62 -10.26 13.38 -0.54
C MET A 62 -9.98 13.93 -1.94
N GLY A 63 -10.63 15.04 -2.30
CA GLY A 63 -10.39 15.82 -3.54
C GLY A 63 -8.98 16.44 -3.65
N GLN A 64 -8.13 16.28 -2.64
CA GLN A 64 -6.73 16.71 -2.64
C GLN A 64 -5.76 15.59 -2.22
N SER A 65 -6.19 14.32 -2.18
CA SER A 65 -5.39 13.24 -1.57
C SER A 65 -4.10 12.87 -2.32
N SER A 66 -3.90 13.36 -3.55
CA SER A 66 -2.65 13.29 -4.33
C SER A 66 -2.66 14.30 -5.47
N GLY A 67 -1.50 14.58 -6.05
CA GLY A 67 -1.35 15.42 -7.24
C GLY A 67 0.09 15.58 -7.69
N GLN A 68 0.34 16.31 -8.78
CA GLN A 68 1.69 16.66 -9.21
C GLN A 68 2.27 17.79 -8.33
N VAL A 69 3.58 17.82 -8.15
CA VAL A 69 4.29 18.96 -7.53
C VAL A 69 4.42 20.08 -8.56
N GLY A 70 3.35 20.85 -8.70
CA GLY A 70 3.22 21.97 -9.64
C GLY A 70 3.60 23.34 -9.06
N ALA A 71 3.04 24.40 -9.66
CA ALA A 71 3.28 25.80 -9.29
C ALA A 71 2.80 26.15 -7.87
N ASP A 72 1.81 25.44 -7.35
CA ASP A 72 1.28 25.62 -6.00
C ASP A 72 2.35 25.39 -4.93
N VAL A 73 2.55 26.39 -4.07
CA VAL A 73 3.54 26.35 -3.00
C VAL A 73 2.91 25.72 -1.76
N PHE A 74 3.32 24.48 -1.44
CA PHE A 74 2.87 23.78 -0.23
C PHE A 74 4.05 23.48 0.73
N PRO A 75 3.94 23.86 2.03
CA PRO A 75 2.95 24.77 2.59
C PRO A 75 3.10 26.19 1.99
N ALA A 76 2.08 27.04 2.12
CA ALA A 76 2.10 28.38 1.55
C ALA A 76 3.34 29.19 2.02
N GLY A 77 4.02 29.83 1.08
CA GLY A 77 5.25 30.61 1.34
C GLY A 77 6.52 29.77 1.55
N PHE A 78 6.48 28.44 1.42
CA PHE A 78 7.66 27.59 1.58
C PHE A 78 8.73 27.81 0.50
N GLN A 79 10.00 27.89 0.93
CA GLN A 79 11.17 28.04 0.05
C GLN A 79 12.26 27.00 0.35
N SER A 80 12.71 26.89 1.61
CA SER A 80 13.73 25.91 2.02
C SER A 80 13.58 25.49 3.48
N THR A 81 14.09 24.31 3.83
CA THR A 81 14.31 23.85 5.19
C THR A 81 15.44 22.81 5.23
N SER A 82 16.08 22.63 6.39
CA SER A 82 16.96 21.48 6.62
C SER A 82 16.82 20.95 8.05
N PHE A 83 17.03 19.65 8.21
CA PHE A 83 17.03 18.98 9.52
C PHE A 83 17.87 17.69 9.47
N GLN A 84 18.49 17.33 10.60
CA GLN A 84 19.23 16.08 10.73
C GLN A 84 18.33 14.99 11.30
N HIS A 85 18.29 13.82 10.65
CA HIS A 85 17.64 12.64 11.21
C HIS A 85 18.53 12.00 12.27
N ALA A 86 18.10 12.05 13.53
CA ALA A 86 18.92 11.62 14.68
C ALA A 86 19.36 10.15 14.61
N SER A 87 18.51 9.27 14.05
CA SER A 87 18.74 7.82 13.99
C SER A 87 19.79 7.40 12.95
N SER A 88 19.79 8.01 11.75
CA SER A 88 20.74 7.68 10.67
C SER A 88 21.85 8.72 10.44
N GLY A 89 21.81 9.88 11.10
CA GLY A 89 22.82 10.93 10.92
C GLY A 89 22.80 11.60 9.54
N ILE A 90 21.71 11.44 8.78
CA ILE A 90 21.51 12.11 7.48
C ILE A 90 20.98 13.52 7.72
N LEU A 91 21.65 14.52 7.14
CA LEU A 91 21.09 15.86 6.96
C LEU A 91 20.21 15.83 5.72
N TYR A 92 18.92 16.07 5.90
CA TYR A 92 17.99 16.34 4.81
C TYR A 92 17.84 17.84 4.61
N ARG A 93 17.70 18.25 3.35
CA ARG A 93 17.27 19.59 2.95
C ARG A 93 16.14 19.45 1.94
N VAL A 94 15.05 20.19 2.12
CA VAL A 94 14.01 20.33 1.10
C VAL A 94 14.04 21.75 0.61
N ASP A 95 14.25 21.94 -0.69
CA ASP A 95 14.35 23.24 -1.35
C ASP A 95 13.26 23.36 -2.42
N ARG A 96 12.86 24.58 -2.76
CA ARG A 96 11.99 24.91 -3.88
C ARG A 96 12.64 25.99 -4.72
N ASP A 97 12.67 25.79 -6.03
CA ASP A 97 13.26 26.69 -7.01
C ASP A 97 12.43 26.71 -8.31
N SER A 98 12.90 27.42 -9.34
CA SER A 98 12.20 27.56 -10.63
C SER A 98 12.07 26.26 -11.44
N LYS A 99 12.75 25.18 -11.04
CA LYS A 99 12.66 23.84 -11.66
C LYS A 99 11.76 22.88 -10.87
N GLY A 100 11.33 23.26 -9.66
CA GLY A 100 10.38 22.48 -8.84
C GLY A 100 10.79 22.39 -7.36
N GLN A 101 10.44 21.28 -6.72
CA GLN A 101 10.82 20.98 -5.34
C GLN A 101 11.84 19.84 -5.31
N HIS A 102 12.91 20.00 -4.53
CA HIS A 102 14.03 19.08 -4.47
C HIS A 102 14.27 18.61 -3.03
N LEU A 103 14.49 17.30 -2.86
CA LEU A 103 15.02 16.71 -1.64
C LEU A 103 16.52 16.44 -1.85
N SER A 104 17.36 17.09 -1.07
CA SER A 104 18.79 16.82 -1.00
C SER A 104 19.15 16.14 0.32
N PHE A 105 20.16 15.27 0.30
CA PHE A 105 20.58 14.49 1.47
C PHE A 105 22.11 14.36 1.54
N GLU A 106 22.67 14.39 2.76
CA GLU A 106 24.10 14.25 3.04
C GLU A 106 24.35 13.49 4.34
N SER A 107 25.33 12.58 4.36
CA SER A 107 25.73 11.85 5.57
C SER A 107 26.66 12.69 6.45
N THR A 108 26.20 13.08 7.64
CA THR A 108 26.92 14.05 8.51
C THR A 108 27.77 13.44 9.61
N ARG A 109 28.00 12.13 9.60
CA ARG A 109 28.89 11.43 10.53
C ARG A 109 29.92 10.59 9.76
N PRO A 110 31.22 10.91 9.81
CA PRO A 110 32.25 9.91 9.63
C PRO A 110 32.30 9.03 10.89
N ALA A 111 31.27 8.18 11.06
CA ALA A 111 31.47 6.97 11.84
C ALA A 111 32.56 6.18 11.11
N THR A 112 33.62 5.78 11.83
CA THR A 112 34.85 5.18 11.27
C THR A 112 34.56 4.25 10.09
N ASP A 113 35.20 4.51 8.94
CA ASP A 113 35.02 3.84 7.64
C ASP A 113 33.75 4.12 6.81
N GLN A 114 32.88 5.08 7.20
CA GLN A 114 31.86 5.64 6.31
C GLN A 114 32.38 6.86 5.52
N GLU A 115 32.33 6.77 4.19
CA GLU A 115 32.59 7.90 3.28
C GLU A 115 31.43 8.89 3.32
N VAL A 116 31.73 10.20 3.27
CA VAL A 116 30.68 11.23 3.13
C VAL A 116 30.02 11.12 1.76
N PHE A 117 28.75 10.71 1.72
CA PHE A 117 27.94 10.68 0.52
C PHE A 117 26.89 11.79 0.52
N ARG A 118 26.57 12.29 -0.67
CA ARG A 118 25.53 13.29 -0.91
C ARG A 118 24.71 12.93 -2.14
N GLY A 119 23.48 13.40 -2.21
CA GLY A 119 22.62 13.23 -3.38
C GLY A 119 21.40 14.14 -3.34
N SER A 120 20.65 14.16 -4.45
CA SER A 120 19.41 14.91 -4.57
C SER A 120 18.41 14.17 -5.46
N ARG A 121 17.12 14.43 -5.25
CA ARG A 121 15.98 13.92 -6.04
C ARG A 121 14.95 15.03 -6.18
N ARG A 122 14.40 15.20 -7.39
CA ARG A 122 13.21 16.04 -7.60
C ARG A 122 12.00 15.33 -7.03
N LEU A 123 11.18 16.04 -6.25
CA LEU A 123 9.88 15.56 -5.80
C LEU A 123 8.88 15.88 -6.91
N GLU A 124 8.25 14.85 -7.48
CA GLU A 124 7.49 14.97 -8.73
C GLU A 124 5.98 14.95 -8.49
N TYR A 125 5.52 14.12 -7.56
CA TYR A 125 4.12 14.02 -7.13
C TYR A 125 4.04 13.95 -5.60
N TYR A 126 2.86 14.25 -5.05
CA TYR A 126 2.58 14.17 -3.62
C TYR A 126 1.45 13.19 -3.31
N ILE A 127 1.49 12.64 -2.10
CA ILE A 127 0.48 11.72 -1.54
C ILE A 127 0.09 12.23 -0.15
N GLY A 128 -1.21 12.35 0.09
CA GLY A 128 -1.80 12.97 1.28
C GLY A 128 -2.06 14.46 1.06
N SER A 129 -3.26 14.91 1.41
CA SER A 129 -3.75 16.27 1.14
C SER A 129 -3.05 17.38 1.92
N GLY A 130 -2.28 17.05 2.96
CA GLY A 130 -1.75 18.06 3.88
C GLY A 130 -2.72 18.45 5.00
N ALA A 131 -3.91 17.83 5.09
CA ALA A 131 -4.81 18.06 6.24
C ALA A 131 -4.22 17.56 7.57
N ALA A 132 -3.46 16.45 7.53
CA ALA A 132 -2.63 15.96 8.65
C ALA A 132 -1.14 16.00 8.28
N ALA A 133 -0.79 15.41 7.13
CA ALA A 133 0.53 15.41 6.54
C ALA A 133 0.45 15.36 5.00
N ARG A 134 1.56 15.68 4.32
CA ARG A 134 1.79 15.47 2.89
C ARG A 134 3.13 14.77 2.70
N GLY A 135 3.09 13.57 2.14
CA GLY A 135 4.25 12.83 1.66
C GLY A 135 4.51 13.12 0.18
N TYR A 136 5.68 12.72 -0.30
CA TYR A 136 6.15 13.00 -1.66
C TYR A 136 6.72 11.75 -2.30
N ILE A 137 6.67 11.68 -3.63
CA ILE A 137 7.18 10.57 -4.43
C ILE A 137 8.00 11.08 -5.63
N PHE A 138 8.93 10.27 -6.08
CA PHE A 138 9.86 10.57 -7.16
C PHE A 138 10.20 9.31 -7.95
N SER A 139 10.71 9.48 -9.18
CA SER A 139 11.09 8.38 -10.05
C SER A 139 12.61 8.12 -10.08
N MET A 140 13.00 6.86 -10.31
CA MET A 140 14.34 6.45 -10.73
C MET A 140 14.22 5.31 -11.74
N GLU A 141 14.82 5.46 -12.92
CA GLU A 141 14.83 4.43 -13.99
C GLU A 141 13.41 3.94 -14.40
N GLY A 142 12.40 4.81 -14.25
CA GLY A 142 10.98 4.55 -14.53
C GLY A 142 10.18 3.91 -13.38
N TYR A 143 10.84 3.55 -12.28
CA TYR A 143 10.21 3.05 -11.06
C TYR A 143 9.97 4.18 -10.06
N TRP A 144 8.94 4.08 -9.24
CA TRP A 144 8.47 5.14 -8.35
C TRP A 144 8.67 4.79 -6.87
N PHE A 145 9.18 5.77 -6.11
CA PHE A 145 9.68 5.58 -4.75
C PHE A 145 9.18 6.65 -3.78
N GLN A 146 9.03 6.25 -2.51
CA GLN A 146 8.61 7.14 -1.43
C GLN A 146 9.77 8.05 -1.01
N SER A 147 9.50 9.36 -0.87
CA SER A 147 10.42 10.28 -0.21
C SER A 147 10.62 9.88 1.25
N PRO A 148 11.88 9.80 1.77
CA PRO A 148 12.14 9.61 3.19
C PRO A 148 11.75 10.83 4.05
N VAL A 149 11.25 11.91 3.44
CA VAL A 149 10.88 13.18 4.08
C VAL A 149 9.43 13.56 3.74
N SER A 150 8.69 14.09 4.70
CA SER A 150 7.29 14.53 4.58
C SER A 150 7.01 15.79 5.41
N TYR A 151 5.94 16.51 5.07
CA TYR A 151 5.48 17.67 5.84
C TYR A 151 4.32 17.31 6.77
N TYR A 152 4.37 17.75 8.03
CA TYR A 152 3.36 17.50 9.06
C TYR A 152 2.69 18.80 9.49
N SER A 153 1.50 19.07 8.95
CA SER A 153 0.83 20.37 9.01
C SER A 153 0.47 20.82 10.42
N ARG A 154 0.04 19.90 11.30
CA ARG A 154 -0.25 20.23 12.72
C ARG A 154 0.99 20.70 13.50
N ARG A 155 2.19 20.27 13.09
CA ARG A 155 3.47 20.73 13.67
C ARG A 155 4.11 21.86 12.86
N ARG A 156 3.53 22.21 11.71
CA ARG A 156 4.09 23.09 10.67
C ARG A 156 5.55 22.75 10.28
N LYS A 157 5.94 21.48 10.42
CA LYS A 157 7.33 21.01 10.35
C LYS A 157 7.52 19.94 9.25
N TRP A 158 8.66 20.01 8.57
CA TRP A 158 9.21 18.91 7.75
C TRP A 158 9.98 17.92 8.64
N ASP A 159 9.70 16.64 8.49
CA ASP A 159 10.35 15.57 9.25
C ASP A 159 10.49 14.30 8.39
N VAL A 160 11.09 13.25 8.94
CA VAL A 160 11.11 11.94 8.26
C VAL A 160 9.69 11.41 7.99
N ALA A 161 9.51 10.71 6.87
CA ALA A 161 8.24 10.14 6.45
C ALA A 161 7.87 8.89 7.28
N PRO A 162 6.57 8.53 7.39
CA PRO A 162 6.15 7.39 8.21
C PRO A 162 6.79 6.06 7.78
N GLY A 163 7.42 5.37 8.72
CA GLY A 163 8.21 4.15 8.54
C GLY A 163 9.71 4.36 8.33
N TYR A 164 10.22 5.61 8.36
CA TYR A 164 11.66 5.93 8.31
C TYR A 164 12.25 6.30 9.68
N GLU A 165 11.42 6.45 10.73
CA GLU A 165 11.81 7.03 12.03
C GLU A 165 12.85 6.22 12.82
N GLN A 166 13.12 4.97 12.42
CA GLN A 166 14.06 4.08 13.10
C GLN A 166 15.27 3.70 12.24
N ASP A 167 15.33 4.16 10.99
CA ASP A 167 16.37 3.77 10.06
C ASP A 167 17.75 4.24 10.52
N LYS A 168 18.76 3.38 10.32
CA LYS A 168 20.16 3.62 10.74
C LYS A 168 21.05 4.04 9.56
N SER A 169 20.60 3.82 8.34
CA SER A 169 21.24 4.20 7.08
C SER A 169 20.23 4.88 6.16
N LEU A 170 20.66 5.40 5.00
CA LEU A 170 19.75 5.93 3.98
C LEU A 170 19.42 4.87 2.94
N ASP A 171 18.16 4.44 2.94
CA ASP A 171 17.52 3.76 1.81
C ASP A 171 16.50 4.70 1.14
N ILE A 172 16.52 4.80 -0.18
CA ILE A 172 15.51 5.52 -0.98
C ILE A 172 14.86 4.60 -2.03
N SER A 173 14.94 3.29 -1.82
CA SER A 173 14.39 2.23 -2.68
C SER A 173 12.96 1.80 -2.33
N ARG A 174 12.37 2.37 -1.27
CA ARG A 174 11.03 2.01 -0.77
C ARG A 174 9.96 2.26 -1.85
N PRO A 175 9.31 1.21 -2.39
CA PRO A 175 8.47 1.31 -3.58
C PRO A 175 7.13 2.00 -3.28
N VAL A 176 6.63 2.75 -4.25
CA VAL A 176 5.23 3.19 -4.31
C VAL A 176 4.46 2.16 -5.13
N ASP A 177 3.89 1.17 -4.46
CA ASP A 177 3.10 0.14 -5.12
C ASP A 177 1.64 0.57 -5.37
N ARG A 178 0.87 -0.30 -6.03
CA ARG A 178 -0.54 -0.05 -6.35
C ARG A 178 -1.41 0.22 -5.12
N GLN A 179 -1.14 -0.43 -3.99
CA GLN A 179 -1.93 -0.30 -2.76
C GLN A 179 -1.76 1.09 -2.14
N CYS A 180 -0.56 1.67 -2.24
CA CYS A 180 -0.31 3.07 -1.85
C CYS A 180 -1.17 4.06 -2.65
N LEU A 181 -1.44 3.79 -3.93
CA LEU A 181 -2.20 4.68 -4.80
C LEU A 181 -3.71 4.39 -4.81
N GLU A 182 -4.14 3.14 -4.58
CA GLU A 182 -5.56 2.75 -4.57
C GLU A 182 -6.43 3.49 -3.54
N CYS A 183 -5.83 4.03 -2.47
CA CYS A 183 -6.50 4.84 -1.45
C CYS A 183 -6.26 6.35 -1.61
N HIS A 184 -5.46 6.78 -2.59
CA HIS A 184 -4.94 8.15 -2.68
C HIS A 184 -5.06 8.81 -4.06
N ALA A 185 -5.27 8.06 -5.14
CA ALA A 185 -5.31 8.53 -6.52
C ALA A 185 -6.37 7.79 -7.35
N SER A 186 -6.74 8.37 -8.50
CA SER A 186 -7.62 7.76 -9.50
C SER A 186 -6.83 7.29 -10.72
N ARG A 187 -7.39 6.34 -11.50
CA ARG A 187 -6.87 5.94 -12.83
C ARG A 187 -5.35 5.66 -12.82
N VAL A 188 -4.93 4.82 -11.86
CA VAL A 188 -3.53 4.44 -11.59
C VAL A 188 -2.94 3.62 -12.75
N GLN A 189 -1.76 4.02 -13.24
CA GLN A 189 -1.18 3.52 -14.49
C GLN A 189 -0.09 2.46 -14.31
N LEU A 190 -0.30 1.47 -13.43
CA LEU A 190 0.72 0.44 -13.16
C LEU A 190 1.08 -0.35 -14.43
N VAL A 191 2.37 -0.60 -14.64
CA VAL A 191 2.83 -1.58 -15.63
C VAL A 191 2.66 -2.97 -15.02
N GLU A 192 1.68 -3.73 -15.51
CA GLU A 192 1.31 -5.04 -14.97
C GLU A 192 2.50 -6.01 -14.89
N GLY A 193 2.56 -6.77 -13.81
CA GLY A 193 3.69 -7.65 -13.47
C GLY A 193 4.90 -6.96 -12.81
N THR A 194 4.92 -5.63 -12.72
CA THR A 194 5.89 -4.85 -11.91
C THR A 194 5.28 -4.45 -10.56
N LEU A 195 6.14 -4.08 -9.59
CA LEU A 195 5.66 -3.61 -8.27
C LEU A 195 5.32 -2.12 -8.27
N ASN A 196 6.18 -1.31 -8.89
CA ASN A 196 6.17 0.15 -8.78
C ASN A 196 6.61 0.88 -10.06
N LYS A 197 6.45 0.26 -11.24
CA LYS A 197 6.69 0.90 -12.54
C LYS A 197 5.35 1.36 -13.13
N TYR A 198 5.30 2.55 -13.71
CA TYR A 198 4.05 3.16 -14.21
C TYR A 198 4.21 3.65 -15.65
N ARG A 199 3.10 3.79 -16.40
CA ARG A 199 3.09 4.29 -17.79
C ARG A 199 3.35 5.82 -17.83
N GLY A 200 4.55 6.24 -17.45
CA GLY A 200 4.91 7.65 -17.25
C GLY A 200 4.44 8.14 -15.89
N ALA A 201 3.38 8.96 -15.87
CA ALA A 201 2.75 9.42 -14.63
C ALA A 201 2.17 8.25 -13.82
N PRO A 202 2.26 8.27 -12.47
CA PRO A 202 1.76 7.17 -11.62
C PRO A 202 0.23 7.02 -11.70
N PHE A 203 -0.49 8.11 -11.98
CA PHE A 203 -1.93 8.17 -12.15
C PHE A 203 -2.28 9.20 -13.24
N LEU A 204 -3.40 8.98 -13.95
CA LEU A 204 -3.97 9.98 -14.86
C LEU A 204 -4.76 11.08 -14.12
N GLU A 205 -5.13 10.83 -12.87
CA GLU A 205 -6.01 11.70 -12.10
C GLU A 205 -5.57 11.68 -10.63
N GLY A 206 -5.17 12.84 -10.11
CA GLY A 206 -4.93 13.00 -8.68
C GLY A 206 -6.23 12.91 -7.88
N ALA A 207 -6.12 12.93 -6.56
CA ALA A 207 -7.23 12.76 -5.63
C ALA A 207 -7.95 11.39 -5.69
N VAL A 208 -8.82 11.12 -4.72
CA VAL A 208 -9.84 10.07 -4.84
C VAL A 208 -10.95 10.64 -5.74
N GLY A 209 -10.85 10.44 -7.05
CA GLY A 209 -11.82 11.00 -8.02
C GLY A 209 -13.24 10.44 -7.86
N CYS A 210 -14.25 11.13 -8.40
CA CYS A 210 -15.68 10.81 -8.29
C CYS A 210 -15.98 9.31 -8.55
N GLU A 211 -15.39 8.76 -9.61
CA GLU A 211 -15.57 7.38 -10.06
C GLU A 211 -15.03 6.31 -9.07
N ARG A 212 -14.31 6.71 -8.02
CA ARG A 212 -13.91 5.82 -6.91
C ARG A 212 -15.05 5.54 -5.93
N CYS A 213 -16.02 6.45 -5.85
CA CYS A 213 -17.25 6.29 -5.04
C CYS A 213 -18.48 5.99 -5.91
N HIS A 214 -18.48 6.44 -7.17
CA HIS A 214 -19.63 6.40 -8.08
C HIS A 214 -19.55 5.35 -9.21
N GLY A 215 -18.40 4.70 -9.38
CA GLY A 215 -18.17 3.72 -10.46
C GLY A 215 -17.80 4.37 -11.81
N PRO A 216 -17.58 3.57 -12.87
CA PRO A 216 -17.10 4.06 -14.16
C PRO A 216 -18.20 4.84 -14.91
N GLY A 217 -17.97 6.13 -15.16
CA GLY A 217 -18.97 7.09 -15.63
C GLY A 217 -19.04 7.31 -17.14
N ALA A 218 -18.17 6.72 -17.96
CA ALA A 218 -18.13 7.04 -19.40
C ALA A 218 -19.44 6.73 -20.14
N ALA A 219 -20.15 5.66 -19.74
CA ALA A 219 -21.47 5.33 -20.27
C ALA A 219 -22.53 6.38 -19.89
N HIS A 220 -22.51 6.84 -18.62
CA HIS A 220 -23.39 7.88 -18.11
C HIS A 220 -23.16 9.21 -18.84
N VAL A 221 -21.91 9.69 -18.89
CA VAL A 221 -21.55 10.94 -19.59
C VAL A 221 -22.00 10.88 -21.04
N LYS A 222 -21.66 9.82 -21.78
CA LYS A 222 -22.08 9.63 -23.18
C LYS A 222 -23.61 9.66 -23.35
N ARG A 223 -24.38 9.11 -22.40
CA ARG A 223 -25.84 9.12 -22.43
C ARG A 223 -26.42 10.51 -22.16
N MET A 224 -25.90 11.22 -21.14
CA MET A 224 -26.37 12.57 -20.79
C MET A 224 -26.02 13.58 -21.90
N SER A 225 -24.80 13.52 -22.46
CA SER A 225 -24.39 14.33 -23.62
C SER A 225 -25.21 14.05 -24.89
N ALA A 226 -25.91 12.91 -24.97
CA ALA A 226 -26.85 12.60 -26.05
C ALA A 226 -28.29 13.10 -25.80
N GLY A 227 -28.51 13.92 -24.76
CA GLY A 227 -29.81 14.55 -24.47
C GLY A 227 -30.81 13.65 -23.73
N ALA A 228 -30.35 12.59 -23.06
CA ALA A 228 -31.23 11.74 -22.26
C ALA A 228 -31.69 12.44 -20.97
N GLU A 229 -32.97 12.26 -20.62
CA GLU A 229 -33.54 12.79 -19.37
C GLU A 229 -33.07 12.01 -18.12
N THR A 230 -33.36 12.57 -16.94
CA THR A 230 -32.89 12.09 -15.64
C THR A 230 -33.32 10.65 -15.32
N GLY A 231 -32.44 9.86 -14.69
CA GLY A 231 -32.76 8.51 -14.21
C GLY A 231 -31.75 7.42 -14.56
N SER A 232 -30.59 7.77 -15.11
CA SER A 232 -29.48 6.85 -15.36
C SER A 232 -29.14 6.01 -14.11
N LYS A 233 -29.10 4.68 -14.29
CA LYS A 233 -28.62 3.69 -13.30
C LYS A 233 -27.16 3.29 -13.53
N GLU A 234 -26.43 4.03 -14.37
CA GLU A 234 -25.02 3.73 -14.72
C GLU A 234 -24.03 4.31 -13.69
N ILE A 235 -24.46 5.32 -12.92
CA ILE A 235 -23.74 5.85 -11.77
C ILE A 235 -24.32 5.25 -10.48
N VAL A 236 -23.43 4.82 -9.60
CA VAL A 236 -23.77 4.34 -8.26
C VAL A 236 -24.06 5.53 -7.36
N ASP A 237 -25.21 5.52 -6.67
CA ASP A 237 -25.48 6.39 -5.52
C ASP A 237 -25.29 5.55 -4.24
N PRO A 238 -24.19 5.76 -3.47
CA PRO A 238 -23.94 4.99 -2.26
C PRO A 238 -25.07 5.07 -1.23
N SER A 239 -25.83 6.17 -1.18
CA SER A 239 -26.93 6.32 -0.22
C SER A 239 -28.11 5.37 -0.48
N ARG A 240 -28.20 4.82 -1.71
CA ARG A 240 -29.25 3.89 -2.15
C ARG A 240 -28.79 2.43 -2.20
N LEU A 241 -27.53 2.15 -1.82
CA LEU A 241 -27.01 0.79 -1.75
C LEU A 241 -27.44 0.09 -0.45
N GLU A 242 -27.65 -1.23 -0.55
CA GLU A 242 -27.76 -2.10 0.62
C GLU A 242 -26.59 -1.89 1.60
N PRO A 243 -26.79 -1.92 2.93
CA PRO A 243 -25.82 -1.45 3.92
C PRO A 243 -24.41 -2.02 3.75
N ALA A 244 -24.27 -3.32 3.51
CA ALA A 244 -22.98 -3.96 3.29
C ALA A 244 -22.25 -3.45 2.02
N ARG A 245 -22.98 -3.08 0.97
CA ARG A 245 -22.44 -2.53 -0.29
C ARG A 245 -22.12 -1.04 -0.15
N ARG A 246 -22.99 -0.27 0.52
CA ARG A 246 -22.78 1.14 0.89
C ARG A 246 -21.51 1.29 1.72
N ASP A 247 -21.45 0.59 2.85
CA ASP A 247 -20.37 0.72 3.83
C ASP A 247 -19.04 0.20 3.24
N SER A 248 -19.08 -0.75 2.29
CA SER A 248 -17.91 -1.22 1.53
C SER A 248 -17.23 -0.12 0.71
N VAL A 249 -17.97 0.87 0.17
CA VAL A 249 -17.39 1.98 -0.60
C VAL A 249 -16.44 2.81 0.28
N CYS A 250 -16.85 3.12 1.51
CA CYS A 250 -15.99 3.83 2.48
C CYS A 250 -14.89 2.91 3.04
N ALA A 251 -15.23 1.67 3.38
CA ALA A 251 -14.31 0.71 3.97
C ALA A 251 -13.14 0.34 3.03
N ARG A 252 -13.31 0.43 1.70
CA ARG A 252 -12.22 0.25 0.71
C ARG A 252 -10.94 0.98 1.09
N CYS A 253 -11.06 2.21 1.59
CA CYS A 253 -9.95 3.07 1.97
C CYS A 253 -9.85 3.33 3.49
N HIS A 254 -10.93 3.08 4.24
CA HIS A 254 -11.01 3.38 5.68
C HIS A 254 -11.13 2.16 6.60
N LEU A 255 -10.99 0.93 6.08
CA LEU A 255 -10.86 -0.31 6.85
C LEU A 255 -9.57 -1.04 6.45
N THR A 256 -8.53 -0.94 7.28
CA THR A 256 -7.29 -1.71 7.09
C THR A 256 -7.22 -2.91 8.03
N GLY A 257 -7.83 -2.77 9.20
CA GLY A 257 -7.64 -3.67 10.33
C GLY A 257 -6.18 -3.71 10.80
N GLU A 258 -5.78 -4.86 11.33
CA GLU A 258 -4.39 -5.17 11.63
C GLU A 258 -3.64 -5.70 10.41
N ILE A 259 -4.26 -6.61 9.65
CA ILE A 259 -3.76 -7.11 8.37
C ILE A 259 -4.95 -7.28 7.41
N ASN A 260 -4.84 -6.76 6.19
CA ASN A 260 -5.81 -6.98 5.11
C ASN A 260 -5.27 -8.02 4.10
N VAL A 261 -6.04 -9.09 3.81
CA VAL A 261 -5.64 -10.19 2.92
C VAL A 261 -6.64 -10.36 1.78
N ALA A 262 -6.18 -10.17 0.54
CA ALA A 262 -6.99 -10.41 -0.65
C ALA A 262 -7.39 -11.89 -0.81
N ARG A 263 -8.63 -12.14 -1.25
CA ARG A 263 -9.13 -13.47 -1.60
C ARG A 263 -8.33 -14.08 -2.75
N LEU A 264 -8.33 -15.41 -2.86
CA LEU A 264 -7.70 -16.08 -3.99
C LEU A 264 -8.31 -15.60 -5.32
N GLY A 265 -7.46 -15.17 -6.25
CA GLY A 265 -7.90 -14.64 -7.55
C GLY A 265 -8.59 -13.28 -7.51
N ARG A 266 -8.52 -12.53 -6.40
CA ARG A 266 -9.09 -11.18 -6.25
C ARG A 266 -8.03 -10.16 -5.82
N SER A 267 -8.39 -8.89 -5.97
CA SER A 267 -7.61 -7.74 -5.52
C SER A 267 -8.55 -6.61 -5.07
N LEU A 268 -7.99 -5.67 -4.29
CA LEU A 268 -8.67 -4.42 -3.95
C LEU A 268 -8.83 -3.53 -5.20
N SER A 269 -7.89 -3.57 -6.15
CA SER A 269 -8.01 -2.91 -7.45
C SER A 269 -9.24 -3.33 -8.26
N ALA A 270 -9.71 -4.57 -8.11
CA ALA A 270 -10.88 -5.09 -8.80
C ALA A 270 -12.22 -4.56 -8.25
N PHE A 271 -12.25 -4.07 -6.99
CA PHE A 271 -13.47 -3.58 -6.33
C PHE A 271 -14.08 -2.38 -7.09
N GLN A 272 -15.36 -2.50 -7.45
CA GLN A 272 -16.21 -1.41 -7.92
C GLN A 272 -17.15 -0.96 -6.81
N PRO A 273 -17.54 0.33 -6.75
CA PRO A 273 -18.64 0.77 -5.90
C PRO A 273 -19.90 -0.06 -6.18
N GLY A 274 -20.58 -0.49 -5.11
CA GLY A 274 -21.66 -1.47 -5.20
C GLY A 274 -21.22 -2.93 -4.95
N ASP A 275 -19.94 -3.28 -5.01
CA ASP A 275 -19.44 -4.59 -4.55
C ASP A 275 -19.48 -4.71 -3.01
N VAL A 276 -19.34 -5.94 -2.49
CA VAL A 276 -19.11 -6.20 -1.06
C VAL A 276 -17.63 -6.48 -0.83
N LEU A 277 -17.00 -5.71 0.07
CA LEU A 277 -15.54 -5.71 0.22
C LEU A 277 -14.98 -7.08 0.69
N SER A 278 -15.74 -7.83 1.51
CA SER A 278 -15.39 -9.17 2.01
C SER A 278 -15.17 -10.22 0.93
N ASP A 279 -15.68 -9.97 -0.28
CA ASP A 279 -15.58 -10.85 -1.44
C ASP A 279 -14.28 -10.58 -2.23
N HIS A 280 -13.62 -9.47 -1.93
CA HIS A 280 -12.35 -9.03 -2.53
C HIS A 280 -11.19 -9.19 -1.54
N SER A 281 -11.37 -8.80 -0.27
CA SER A 281 -10.38 -9.02 0.78
C SER A 281 -10.97 -9.11 2.19
N VAL A 282 -10.23 -9.73 3.10
CA VAL A 282 -10.58 -9.86 4.52
C VAL A 282 -9.65 -8.96 5.34
N ALA A 283 -10.23 -7.96 6.00
CA ALA A 283 -9.53 -7.24 7.06
C ALA A 283 -9.64 -8.04 8.38
N PHE A 284 -8.50 -8.37 8.99
CA PHE A 284 -8.46 -8.98 10.33
C PHE A 284 -8.20 -7.91 11.38
N VAL A 285 -8.89 -7.96 12.51
CA VAL A 285 -8.67 -7.09 13.67
C VAL A 285 -8.32 -7.92 14.91
N TRP A 286 -7.72 -7.29 15.92
CA TRP A 286 -7.50 -7.95 17.21
C TRP A 286 -8.83 -8.18 17.94
N SER A 287 -8.93 -9.36 18.56
CA SER A 287 -9.89 -9.68 19.62
C SER A 287 -9.14 -10.07 20.90
N PRO A 288 -9.41 -9.42 22.06
CA PRO A 288 -10.18 -8.18 22.17
C PRO A 288 -9.51 -7.01 21.39
N PRO A 289 -10.27 -5.96 21.02
CA PRO A 289 -9.74 -4.83 20.27
C PRO A 289 -8.55 -4.15 20.94
N GLU A 290 -7.64 -3.59 20.12
CA GLU A 290 -6.63 -2.67 20.61
C GLU A 290 -7.28 -1.35 21.02
N GLU A 291 -7.08 -0.95 22.28
CA GLU A 291 -7.56 0.33 22.79
C GLU A 291 -6.52 1.44 22.65
N ASP A 292 -5.21 1.16 22.67
CA ASP A 292 -4.22 2.25 22.57
C ASP A 292 -4.12 2.83 21.14
N GLY A 293 -4.04 4.15 21.05
CA GLY A 293 -3.99 4.92 19.80
C GLY A 293 -5.13 4.62 18.82
N ILE A 294 -4.97 5.10 17.59
CA ILE A 294 -5.78 4.72 16.42
C ILE A 294 -4.86 4.56 15.20
N LYS A 295 -5.37 4.02 14.09
CA LYS A 295 -4.63 3.95 12.81
C LYS A 295 -4.96 5.14 11.91
N VAL A 296 -4.05 5.55 11.02
CA VAL A 296 -4.18 6.70 10.10
C VAL A 296 -5.53 6.71 9.36
N ILE A 297 -5.96 5.55 8.88
CA ILE A 297 -7.22 5.37 8.15
C ILE A 297 -8.27 4.58 8.94
N GLY A 298 -7.96 4.11 10.16
CA GLY A 298 -8.76 3.16 10.93
C GLY A 298 -10.03 3.74 11.58
N HIS A 299 -10.67 4.71 10.95
CA HIS A 299 -11.85 5.41 11.45
C HIS A 299 -13.11 4.53 11.38
N PHE A 300 -13.18 3.65 10.37
CA PHE A 300 -14.31 2.74 10.19
C PHE A 300 -14.38 1.72 11.33
N GLU A 301 -13.24 1.13 11.71
CA GLU A 301 -13.10 0.21 12.84
C GLU A 301 -13.54 0.86 14.15
N ARG A 302 -13.16 2.13 14.38
CA ARG A 302 -13.53 2.86 15.60
C ARG A 302 -15.02 3.20 15.63
N LEU A 303 -15.61 3.61 14.51
CA LEU A 303 -17.07 3.79 14.41
C LEU A 303 -17.80 2.47 14.66
N TRP A 304 -17.33 1.35 14.11
CA TRP A 304 -17.94 0.02 14.30
C TRP A 304 -17.81 -0.52 15.74
N GLN A 305 -16.74 -0.13 16.44
CA GLN A 305 -16.56 -0.39 17.88
C GLN A 305 -17.42 0.54 18.77
N SER A 306 -17.98 1.63 18.23
CA SER A 306 -18.79 2.56 19.02
C SER A 306 -20.13 1.93 19.42
N ARG A 307 -20.59 2.25 20.65
CA ARG A 307 -21.94 1.88 21.10
C ARG A 307 -23.02 2.46 20.18
N CYS A 308 -22.77 3.62 19.59
CA CYS A 308 -23.68 4.27 18.63
C CYS A 308 -23.93 3.39 17.40
N LYS A 309 -22.90 2.82 16.77
CA LYS A 309 -23.08 1.90 15.62
C LYS A 309 -23.68 0.56 16.04
N GLN A 310 -23.37 0.07 17.25
CA GLN A 310 -23.93 -1.17 17.78
C GLN A 310 -25.42 -1.08 18.10
N GLU A 311 -25.89 0.06 18.63
CA GLU A 311 -27.31 0.29 18.93
C GLU A 311 -28.13 0.77 17.72
N SER A 312 -27.55 1.57 16.82
CA SER A 312 -28.25 2.08 15.62
C SER A 312 -28.18 1.14 14.41
N GLY A 313 -27.32 0.13 14.42
CA GLY A 313 -27.14 -0.82 13.32
C GLY A 313 -26.84 -0.11 11.99
N ASP A 314 -27.54 -0.50 10.93
CA ASP A 314 -27.28 -0.01 9.57
C ASP A 314 -27.85 1.38 9.24
N SER A 315 -28.62 1.97 10.15
CA SER A 315 -29.07 3.37 10.03
C SER A 315 -27.94 4.38 10.26
N LEU A 316 -26.93 4.02 11.07
CA LEU A 316 -25.75 4.84 11.29
C LEU A 316 -24.59 4.42 10.38
N TRP A 317 -24.08 5.37 9.60
CA TRP A 317 -22.93 5.19 8.72
C TRP A 317 -22.21 6.54 8.53
N CYS A 318 -21.12 6.54 7.75
CA CYS A 318 -20.31 7.75 7.52
C CYS A 318 -21.16 8.95 7.03
N GLY A 319 -22.07 8.70 6.09
CA GLY A 319 -22.95 9.72 5.50
C GLY A 319 -24.02 10.29 6.45
N THR A 320 -24.32 9.64 7.58
CA THR A 320 -25.22 10.21 8.60
C THR A 320 -24.61 11.50 9.17
N CYS A 321 -23.29 11.51 9.40
CA CYS A 321 -22.56 12.61 10.04
C CYS A 321 -21.79 13.50 9.04
N HIS A 322 -21.34 12.98 7.90
CA HIS A 322 -20.51 13.69 6.93
C HIS A 322 -21.17 13.76 5.55
N ASP A 323 -21.11 14.92 4.89
CA ASP A 323 -21.19 14.97 3.43
C ASP A 323 -19.81 14.59 2.86
N PRO A 324 -19.69 13.63 1.92
CA PRO A 324 -18.42 13.35 1.25
C PRO A 324 -18.01 14.44 0.25
N HIS A 325 -18.95 15.30 -0.21
CA HIS A 325 -18.71 16.31 -1.25
C HIS A 325 -18.28 17.69 -0.74
N SER A 326 -18.31 17.91 0.58
CA SER A 326 -17.93 19.18 1.20
C SER A 326 -17.29 18.97 2.57
N VAL A 327 -16.73 20.04 3.13
CA VAL A 327 -16.29 20.09 4.53
C VAL A 327 -16.77 21.41 5.13
N PRO A 328 -17.34 21.41 6.35
CA PRO A 328 -17.72 22.66 7.01
C PRO A 328 -16.47 23.50 7.31
N SER A 329 -16.62 24.83 7.22
CA SER A 329 -15.55 25.78 7.57
C SER A 329 -15.07 25.58 9.02
N ASP A 330 -13.94 26.19 9.38
CA ASP A 330 -13.42 26.08 10.75
C ASP A 330 -14.42 26.62 11.79
N ASP A 331 -15.16 27.68 11.46
CA ASP A 331 -16.13 28.34 12.35
C ASP A 331 -17.46 27.55 12.47
N GLU A 332 -18.02 27.09 11.34
CA GLU A 332 -19.27 26.29 11.34
C GLU A 332 -19.10 24.91 11.98
N ARG A 333 -17.87 24.42 12.11
CA ARG A 333 -17.58 23.01 12.42
C ARG A 333 -18.18 22.53 13.74
N ALA A 334 -18.12 23.35 14.79
CA ALA A 334 -18.66 22.96 16.10
C ALA A 334 -20.18 22.79 16.04
N GLU A 335 -20.88 23.75 15.42
CA GLU A 335 -22.33 23.72 15.22
C GLU A 335 -22.77 22.55 14.33
N HIS A 336 -22.15 22.40 13.17
CA HIS A 336 -22.50 21.35 12.20
C HIS A 336 -22.50 19.97 12.86
N PHE A 337 -21.42 19.61 13.56
CA PHE A 337 -21.32 18.29 14.20
C PHE A 337 -22.11 18.19 15.50
N ARG A 338 -22.32 19.29 16.25
CA ARG A 338 -23.25 19.33 17.39
C ARG A 338 -24.67 18.97 16.93
N ALA A 339 -25.16 19.54 15.84
CA ALA A 339 -26.48 19.21 15.27
C ALA A 339 -26.62 17.72 14.90
N LYS A 340 -25.56 17.10 14.36
CA LYS A 340 -25.51 15.65 14.09
C LYS A 340 -25.60 14.79 15.36
N CYS A 341 -25.10 15.28 16.50
CA CYS A 341 -25.23 14.58 17.79
C CYS A 341 -26.64 14.76 18.37
N LEU A 342 -27.17 15.99 18.34
CA LEU A 342 -28.45 16.33 18.94
C LEU A 342 -29.64 15.59 18.32
N SER A 343 -29.61 15.29 17.01
CA SER A 343 -30.67 14.54 16.32
C SER A 343 -30.99 13.15 16.91
N CYS A 344 -30.14 12.60 17.79
CA CYS A 344 -30.40 11.36 18.55
C CYS A 344 -30.23 11.50 20.08
N HIS A 345 -29.74 12.66 20.56
CA HIS A 345 -29.33 12.88 21.95
C HIS A 345 -29.92 14.13 22.62
N GLU A 346 -30.65 15.00 21.92
CA GLU A 346 -31.27 16.21 22.49
C GLU A 346 -32.13 15.90 23.73
N SER A 347 -33.05 14.93 23.63
CA SER A 347 -33.88 14.44 24.74
C SER A 347 -33.12 13.62 25.80
N LYS A 348 -31.80 13.46 25.66
CA LYS A 348 -30.93 12.68 26.55
C LYS A 348 -29.81 13.52 27.16
N LEU A 349 -29.80 14.85 26.94
CA LEU A 349 -28.85 15.76 27.59
C LEU A 349 -29.15 15.89 29.08
N ASP A 350 -28.12 15.77 29.91
CA ASP A 350 -28.22 16.01 31.35
C ASP A 350 -28.00 17.48 31.73
N ALA A 351 -28.28 17.80 33.00
CA ALA A 351 -28.08 19.13 33.56
C ALA A 351 -26.60 19.56 33.68
N GLY A 352 -25.64 18.67 33.38
CA GLY A 352 -24.22 19.01 33.22
C GLY A 352 -23.96 19.59 31.83
N HIS A 353 -24.42 18.92 30.78
CA HIS A 353 -24.34 19.39 29.39
C HIS A 353 -25.06 20.74 29.20
N ALA A 354 -26.23 20.91 29.84
CA ALA A 354 -26.97 22.17 29.81
C ALA A 354 -26.20 23.38 30.36
N ARG A 355 -25.16 23.18 31.20
CA ARG A 355 -24.29 24.25 31.71
C ARG A 355 -23.19 24.64 30.72
N LEU A 356 -22.71 23.69 29.90
CA LEU A 356 -21.70 23.90 28.87
C LEU A 356 -22.28 24.58 27.61
N ALA A 357 -23.58 24.44 27.38
CA ALA A 357 -24.29 24.93 26.19
C ALA A 357 -24.16 26.46 25.91
N LYS A 358 -23.69 27.25 26.88
CA LYS A 358 -23.54 28.72 26.79
C LYS A 358 -22.11 29.21 26.49
N GLY A 359 -21.13 28.31 26.33
CA GLY A 359 -19.72 28.67 26.12
C GLY A 359 -19.16 28.25 24.76
N ARG A 360 -17.89 28.63 24.51
CA ARG A 360 -17.11 28.12 23.35
C ARG A 360 -16.86 26.61 23.43
N ASP A 361 -17.04 26.02 24.61
CA ASP A 361 -16.90 24.59 24.90
C ASP A 361 -18.12 23.75 24.47
N ASN A 362 -19.12 24.37 23.82
CA ASN A 362 -20.29 23.69 23.24
C ASN A 362 -19.96 22.97 21.90
N ASP A 363 -18.90 22.16 21.90
CA ASP A 363 -18.56 21.17 20.86
C ASP A 363 -18.50 19.78 21.48
N CYS A 364 -19.48 18.93 21.17
CA CYS A 364 -19.55 17.55 21.65
C CYS A 364 -18.28 16.74 21.31
N LYS A 365 -17.61 17.03 20.18
CA LYS A 365 -16.42 16.31 19.74
C LYS A 365 -15.19 16.59 20.59
N ALA A 366 -15.08 17.78 21.19
CA ALA A 366 -13.93 18.14 22.03
C ALA A 366 -13.72 17.14 23.17
N CYS A 367 -14.82 16.64 23.74
CA CYS A 367 -14.80 15.61 24.80
C CYS A 367 -15.04 14.18 24.27
N HIS A 368 -16.00 13.98 23.35
CA HIS A 368 -16.43 12.64 22.93
C HIS A 368 -15.76 12.10 21.67
N MET A 369 -15.05 12.91 20.89
CA MET A 369 -14.28 12.46 19.71
C MET A 369 -12.86 13.06 19.73
N PRO A 370 -12.08 12.85 20.80
CA PRO A 370 -10.80 13.51 20.98
C PRO A 370 -9.77 13.11 19.91
N ASN A 371 -8.87 14.03 19.60
CA ASN A 371 -7.76 13.78 18.70
C ASN A 371 -6.76 12.80 19.34
N THR A 372 -6.68 11.59 18.80
CA THR A 372 -5.84 10.49 19.28
C THR A 372 -4.64 10.30 18.35
N ARG A 373 -3.48 9.94 18.92
CA ARG A 373 -2.24 9.69 18.17
C ARG A 373 -2.40 8.52 17.19
N ALA A 374 -1.87 8.68 15.98
CA ALA A 374 -1.74 7.57 15.03
C ALA A 374 -0.61 6.62 15.44
N ARG A 375 -0.89 5.31 15.50
CA ARG A 375 0.12 4.25 15.73
C ARG A 375 1.06 4.04 14.54
N ASP A 376 0.56 4.29 13.33
CA ASP A 376 1.20 4.03 12.04
C ASP A 376 1.38 5.31 11.19
N GLY A 377 1.08 6.48 11.75
CA GLY A 377 1.10 7.78 11.06
C GLY A 377 2.22 8.74 11.49
N GLY A 378 3.28 8.22 12.10
CA GLY A 378 4.46 8.96 12.58
C GLY A 378 4.12 10.05 13.59
N HIS A 379 3.93 11.28 13.10
CA HIS A 379 3.63 12.48 13.90
C HIS A 379 2.19 12.97 13.79
N SER A 380 1.32 12.23 13.09
CA SER A 380 -0.09 12.56 12.87
C SER A 380 -0.99 12.16 14.05
N ALA A 381 -2.12 12.84 14.18
CA ALA A 381 -3.19 12.52 15.11
C ALA A 381 -4.54 12.78 14.43
N PHE A 382 -5.54 11.95 14.71
CA PHE A 382 -6.84 11.94 14.04
C PHE A 382 -7.99 11.84 15.05
N THR A 383 -9.21 12.11 14.62
CA THR A 383 -10.43 12.08 15.45
C THR A 383 -10.80 10.63 15.81
N ASP A 384 -10.87 10.28 17.09
CA ASP A 384 -11.31 8.93 17.50
C ASP A 384 -12.83 8.79 17.36
N HIS A 385 -13.27 7.88 16.49
CA HIS A 385 -14.69 7.63 16.18
C HIS A 385 -15.36 6.59 17.09
N SER A 386 -14.70 6.15 18.17
CA SER A 386 -15.31 5.23 19.14
C SER A 386 -16.41 5.86 20.03
N ILE A 387 -16.51 7.20 20.04
CA ILE A 387 -17.56 8.01 20.71
C ILE A 387 -17.88 7.51 22.13
N PRO A 388 -16.89 7.48 23.06
CA PRO A 388 -17.12 7.01 24.42
C PRO A 388 -18.09 7.92 25.19
N ARG A 389 -19.09 7.31 25.86
CA ARG A 389 -20.01 8.01 26.78
C ARG A 389 -19.27 8.71 27.93
N THR A 390 -18.11 8.20 28.34
CA THR A 390 -17.26 8.79 29.38
C THR A 390 -15.93 9.25 28.78
N PRO A 391 -15.76 10.56 28.53
CA PRO A 391 -14.49 11.15 28.11
C PRO A 391 -13.35 10.77 29.06
N HIS A 392 -12.14 10.66 28.50
CA HIS A 392 -10.89 10.42 29.26
C HIS A 392 -10.86 9.20 30.19
N ARG A 393 -11.79 8.22 30.05
CA ARG A 393 -11.69 6.93 30.75
C ARG A 393 -10.30 6.32 30.48
N LYS A 394 -9.56 6.01 31.56
CA LYS A 394 -8.29 5.29 31.44
C LYS A 394 -8.53 3.95 30.74
N ARG A 395 -7.96 3.81 29.54
CA ARG A 395 -7.89 2.56 28.77
C ARG A 395 -7.05 1.57 29.56
N GLN A 396 -7.51 0.32 29.67
CA GLN A 396 -6.75 -0.70 30.41
C GLN A 396 -5.78 -1.41 29.45
N PRO A 397 -4.53 -1.69 29.85
CA PRO A 397 -3.63 -2.52 29.07
C PRO A 397 -4.26 -3.89 28.80
N VAL A 398 -4.28 -4.32 27.54
CA VAL A 398 -4.76 -5.66 27.16
C VAL A 398 -3.65 -6.67 27.44
N GLU A 399 -3.61 -7.20 28.67
CA GLU A 399 -2.69 -8.27 29.08
C GLU A 399 -3.06 -9.66 28.50
N ALA A 400 -4.26 -9.79 27.94
CA ALA A 400 -4.75 -11.02 27.36
C ALA A 400 -4.02 -11.41 26.04
N ARG A 401 -3.89 -12.71 25.79
CA ARG A 401 -3.54 -13.21 24.45
C ARG A 401 -4.57 -12.73 23.44
N ARG A 402 -4.15 -11.90 22.48
CA ARG A 402 -4.99 -11.39 21.40
C ARG A 402 -4.97 -12.33 20.20
N GLU A 403 -6.13 -12.49 19.57
CA GLU A 403 -6.30 -13.28 18.35
C GLU A 403 -6.68 -12.38 17.18
N LEU A 404 -6.28 -12.74 15.95
CA LEU A 404 -6.83 -12.12 14.76
C LEU A 404 -8.20 -12.73 14.47
N VAL A 405 -9.23 -11.89 14.41
CA VAL A 405 -10.57 -12.26 13.96
C VAL A 405 -10.91 -11.49 12.68
N PRO A 406 -11.67 -12.07 11.74
CA PRO A 406 -12.17 -11.32 10.59
C PRO A 406 -13.10 -10.20 11.06
N PHE A 407 -12.96 -8.99 10.50
CA PHE A 407 -13.73 -7.82 10.91
C PHE A 407 -15.25 -7.98 10.65
N TRP A 408 -15.61 -8.54 9.49
CA TRP A 408 -16.97 -9.01 9.22
C TRP A 408 -17.06 -10.53 9.46
N THR A 409 -18.08 -10.95 10.20
CA THR A 409 -18.33 -12.35 10.55
C THR A 409 -18.54 -13.23 9.32
N GLY A 410 -18.23 -14.52 9.44
CA GLY A 410 -18.32 -15.49 8.33
C GLY A 410 -17.23 -15.37 7.25
N SER A 411 -16.43 -14.29 7.23
CA SER A 411 -15.46 -14.07 6.15
C SER A 411 -14.11 -14.80 6.32
N GLY A 412 -13.74 -15.26 7.52
CA GLY A 412 -12.43 -15.86 7.78
C GLY A 412 -12.33 -17.36 7.44
N ALA A 413 -11.52 -17.71 6.44
CA ALA A 413 -11.06 -19.07 6.18
C ALA A 413 -9.60 -19.27 6.62
N ASP A 414 -9.18 -20.52 6.89
CA ASP A 414 -7.81 -20.88 7.30
C ASP A 414 -6.74 -20.27 6.38
N ARG A 415 -7.04 -20.14 5.08
CA ARG A 415 -6.21 -19.44 4.08
C ARG A 415 -5.90 -18.00 4.48
N GLU A 416 -6.90 -17.13 4.53
CA GLU A 416 -6.67 -15.71 4.78
C GLU A 416 -6.10 -15.47 6.19
N LEU A 417 -6.55 -16.24 7.19
CA LEU A 417 -6.05 -16.13 8.56
C LEU A 417 -4.59 -16.60 8.68
N GLY A 418 -4.23 -17.70 8.01
CA GLY A 418 -2.86 -18.20 7.95
C GLY A 418 -1.90 -17.23 7.24
N LEU A 419 -2.35 -16.61 6.14
CA LEU A 419 -1.61 -15.55 5.45
C LEU A 419 -1.46 -14.29 6.34
N ALA A 420 -2.48 -13.95 7.13
CA ALA A 420 -2.40 -12.83 8.06
C ALA A 420 -1.37 -13.08 9.17
N TYR A 421 -1.38 -14.26 9.79
CA TYR A 421 -0.36 -14.64 10.79
C TYR A 421 1.05 -14.75 10.19
N ALA A 422 1.21 -15.17 8.93
CA ALA A 422 2.51 -15.19 8.27
C ALA A 422 3.10 -13.76 8.13
N ARG A 423 2.26 -12.78 7.79
CA ARG A 423 2.64 -11.36 7.71
C ARG A 423 2.95 -10.78 9.10
N LEU A 424 2.18 -11.11 10.15
CA LEU A 424 2.52 -10.76 11.53
C LEU A 424 3.88 -11.33 11.96
N ALA A 425 4.15 -12.61 11.66
CA ALA A 425 5.40 -13.27 12.00
C ALA A 425 6.64 -12.64 11.34
N LEU A 426 6.48 -12.02 10.17
CA LEU A 426 7.51 -11.22 9.51
C LEU A 426 7.67 -9.84 10.17
N ARG A 427 6.56 -9.16 10.44
CA ARG A 427 6.52 -7.79 11.00
C ARG A 427 7.04 -7.70 12.44
N GLU A 428 6.54 -8.56 13.31
CA GLU A 428 6.80 -8.56 14.76
C GLU A 428 7.91 -9.55 15.15
N ARG A 429 8.40 -10.35 14.19
CA ARG A 429 9.44 -11.38 14.35
C ARG A 429 9.11 -12.51 15.35
N ASP A 430 7.89 -12.53 15.90
CA ASP A 430 7.45 -13.58 16.82
C ASP A 430 7.32 -14.94 16.13
N ARG A 431 7.84 -15.97 16.81
CA ARG A 431 7.75 -17.38 16.43
C ARG A 431 6.35 -17.96 16.68
N SER A 432 5.56 -17.40 17.60
CA SER A 432 4.20 -17.86 17.90
C SER A 432 3.27 -17.73 16.68
N TYR A 433 3.25 -16.56 16.03
CA TYR A 433 2.52 -16.33 14.79
C TYR A 433 3.06 -17.18 13.64
N ALA A 434 4.38 -17.43 13.57
CA ALA A 434 4.96 -18.32 12.55
C ALA A 434 4.44 -19.77 12.68
N ILE A 435 4.26 -20.26 13.91
CA ILE A 435 3.67 -21.58 14.19
C ILE A 435 2.20 -21.60 13.78
N ARG A 436 1.41 -20.60 14.19
CA ARG A 436 -0.02 -20.51 13.84
C ARG A 436 -0.26 -20.35 12.33
N ALA A 437 0.57 -19.57 11.66
CA ALA A 437 0.59 -19.45 10.21
C ALA A 437 0.83 -20.82 9.54
N PHE A 438 1.85 -21.56 9.99
CA PHE A 438 2.15 -22.89 9.46
C PHE A 438 0.97 -23.87 9.67
N GLN A 439 0.41 -23.93 10.88
CA GLN A 439 -0.72 -24.81 11.23
C GLN A 439 -2.00 -24.55 10.41
N LEU A 440 -2.20 -23.32 9.92
CA LEU A 440 -3.33 -22.96 9.07
C LEU A 440 -3.01 -23.19 7.59
N LEU A 441 -1.82 -22.74 7.13
CA LEU A 441 -1.43 -22.79 5.72
C LEU A 441 -1.10 -24.20 5.23
N GLU A 442 -0.59 -25.10 6.08
CA GLU A 442 -0.27 -26.48 5.69
C GLU A 442 -1.51 -27.29 5.25
N LYS A 443 -2.70 -26.91 5.73
CA LYS A 443 -3.98 -27.48 5.31
C LYS A 443 -4.48 -26.96 3.96
N VAL A 444 -3.91 -25.87 3.46
CA VAL A 444 -4.42 -25.15 2.28
C VAL A 444 -3.63 -25.57 1.03
N PRO A 445 -4.29 -25.97 -0.07
CA PRO A 445 -3.61 -26.37 -1.30
C PRO A 445 -2.73 -25.26 -1.89
N ALA A 446 -1.42 -25.31 -1.64
CA ALA A 446 -0.42 -24.43 -2.26
C ALA A 446 -0.22 -24.68 -3.78
N SER A 447 -0.95 -25.64 -4.36
CA SER A 447 -0.83 -26.04 -5.76
C SER A 447 -1.35 -24.99 -6.74
N ASN A 448 -2.32 -24.16 -6.35
CA ASN A 448 -2.89 -23.08 -7.15
C ASN A 448 -2.84 -21.69 -6.49
N ASP A 449 -2.24 -21.57 -5.30
CA ASP A 449 -2.14 -20.30 -4.57
C ASP A 449 -0.68 -19.81 -4.44
N PRO A 450 -0.31 -18.69 -5.11
CA PRO A 450 1.05 -18.16 -5.07
C PRO A 450 1.45 -17.59 -3.70
N GLN A 451 0.50 -17.00 -2.94
CA GLN A 451 0.80 -16.43 -1.62
C GLN A 451 0.98 -17.53 -0.57
N VAL A 452 0.12 -18.56 -0.56
CA VAL A 452 0.27 -19.73 0.32
C VAL A 452 1.58 -20.45 0.02
N ALA A 453 1.89 -20.67 -1.27
CA ALA A 453 3.17 -21.26 -1.67
C ALA A 453 4.37 -20.43 -1.17
N LEU A 454 4.37 -19.10 -1.33
CA LEU A 454 5.44 -18.22 -0.84
C LEU A 454 5.57 -18.27 0.70
N GLN A 455 4.48 -18.17 1.45
CA GLN A 455 4.54 -18.14 2.91
C GLN A 455 4.96 -19.50 3.48
N LEU A 456 4.46 -20.62 2.92
CA LEU A 456 4.94 -21.95 3.28
C LEU A 456 6.41 -22.14 2.92
N ALA A 457 6.87 -21.70 1.74
CA ALA A 457 8.27 -21.78 1.36
C ALA A 457 9.19 -21.13 2.41
N PHE A 458 8.85 -19.92 2.86
CA PHE A 458 9.58 -19.21 3.91
C PHE A 458 9.53 -19.91 5.28
N LEU A 459 8.40 -20.56 5.63
CA LEU A 459 8.26 -21.30 6.88
C LEU A 459 9.03 -22.64 6.88
N TYR A 460 9.05 -23.37 5.76
CA TYR A 460 9.89 -24.56 5.56
C TYR A 460 11.38 -24.20 5.54
N ASP A 461 11.74 -23.11 4.86
CA ASP A 461 13.10 -22.56 4.83
C ASP A 461 13.63 -22.27 6.24
N ARG A 462 12.85 -21.54 7.04
CA ARG A 462 13.12 -21.26 8.47
C ARG A 462 13.15 -22.50 9.38
N ARG A 463 12.62 -23.64 8.92
CA ARG A 463 12.71 -24.95 9.61
C ARG A 463 13.91 -25.78 9.16
N GLY A 464 14.64 -25.34 8.13
CA GLY A 464 15.78 -26.07 7.56
C GLY A 464 15.43 -26.98 6.38
N ASP A 465 14.14 -27.13 6.02
CA ASP A 465 13.74 -27.93 4.85
C ASP A 465 13.95 -27.12 3.56
N GLN A 466 15.20 -27.13 3.10
CA GLN A 466 15.61 -26.44 1.87
C GLN A 466 14.99 -27.08 0.62
N ALA A 467 14.66 -28.38 0.64
CA ALA A 467 14.06 -29.06 -0.51
C ALA A 467 12.63 -28.57 -0.74
N LYS A 468 11.79 -28.59 0.31
CA LYS A 468 10.40 -28.11 0.25
C LYS A 468 10.34 -26.60 0.04
N ALA A 469 11.27 -25.83 0.63
CA ALA A 469 11.41 -24.41 0.35
C ALA A 469 11.67 -24.11 -1.14
N ILE A 470 12.63 -24.80 -1.78
CA ILE A 470 12.94 -24.62 -3.21
C ILE A 470 11.77 -25.01 -4.10
N GLU A 471 11.06 -26.10 -3.78
CA GLU A 471 9.83 -26.51 -4.49
C GLU A 471 8.77 -25.40 -4.44
N LEU A 472 8.46 -24.91 -3.24
CA LEU A 472 7.38 -23.96 -3.01
C LEU A 472 7.72 -22.53 -3.48
N TYR A 473 8.98 -22.06 -3.34
CA TYR A 473 9.41 -20.79 -3.94
C TYR A 473 9.31 -20.86 -5.48
N ARG A 474 9.71 -21.97 -6.10
CA ARG A 474 9.52 -22.17 -7.55
C ARG A 474 8.04 -22.20 -7.92
N ARG A 475 7.18 -22.83 -7.10
CA ARG A 475 5.74 -22.85 -7.36
C ARG A 475 5.13 -21.45 -7.28
N ALA A 476 5.44 -20.69 -6.24
CA ALA A 476 5.01 -19.31 -6.08
C ALA A 476 5.42 -18.43 -7.27
N ALA A 477 6.71 -18.43 -7.64
CA ALA A 477 7.22 -17.68 -8.78
C ALA A 477 6.64 -18.13 -10.14
N SER A 478 6.19 -19.40 -10.27
CA SER A 478 5.50 -19.90 -11.47
C SER A 478 4.01 -19.52 -11.55
N LEU A 479 3.38 -19.24 -10.40
CA LEU A 479 1.97 -18.89 -10.29
C LEU A 479 1.75 -17.38 -10.34
N ASP A 480 2.61 -16.61 -9.67
CA ASP A 480 2.63 -15.15 -9.71
C ASP A 480 4.09 -14.64 -9.72
N PRO A 481 4.63 -14.37 -10.92
CA PRO A 481 5.95 -13.79 -11.09
C PRO A 481 6.12 -12.37 -10.49
N SER A 482 5.06 -11.70 -10.02
CA SER A 482 5.15 -10.41 -9.32
C SER A 482 5.51 -10.56 -7.84
N LEU A 483 5.41 -11.77 -7.26
CA LEU A 483 5.86 -12.06 -5.89
C LEU A 483 7.39 -12.14 -5.81
N LEU A 484 8.06 -10.98 -5.93
CA LEU A 484 9.52 -10.87 -6.08
C LEU A 484 10.31 -11.60 -4.96
N ALA A 485 9.75 -11.68 -3.75
CA ALA A 485 10.33 -12.44 -2.64
C ALA A 485 10.51 -13.94 -2.95
N ALA A 486 9.62 -14.56 -3.73
CA ALA A 486 9.75 -15.95 -4.14
C ALA A 486 10.98 -16.13 -5.05
N THR A 487 11.10 -15.28 -6.06
CA THR A 487 12.19 -15.27 -7.04
C THR A 487 13.54 -14.95 -6.40
N VAL A 488 13.59 -13.94 -5.53
CA VAL A 488 14.82 -13.53 -4.82
C VAL A 488 15.31 -14.62 -3.85
N ASN A 489 14.40 -15.22 -3.07
CA ASN A 489 14.78 -16.28 -2.14
C ASN A 489 15.17 -17.57 -2.88
N LEU A 490 14.47 -17.93 -3.97
CA LEU A 490 14.86 -19.06 -4.84
C LEU A 490 16.28 -18.86 -5.39
N GLY A 491 16.60 -17.67 -5.90
CA GLY A 491 17.96 -17.33 -6.32
C GLY A 491 18.98 -17.54 -5.20
N GLY A 492 18.65 -17.09 -3.98
CA GLY A 492 19.49 -17.34 -2.79
C GLY A 492 19.76 -18.81 -2.53
N LYS A 493 18.75 -19.67 -2.69
CA LYS A 493 18.91 -21.13 -2.53
C LYS A 493 19.70 -21.79 -3.65
N LEU A 494 19.57 -21.32 -4.89
CA LEU A 494 20.40 -21.79 -6.00
C LEU A 494 21.86 -21.35 -5.83
N ALA A 495 22.13 -20.12 -5.37
CA ALA A 495 23.48 -19.65 -5.08
C ALA A 495 24.17 -20.44 -3.95
N LEU A 496 23.42 -20.83 -2.90
CA LEU A 496 23.92 -21.74 -1.86
C LEU A 496 24.25 -23.15 -2.38
N GLN A 497 23.67 -23.56 -3.51
CA GLN A 497 24.01 -24.80 -4.24
C GLN A 497 25.13 -24.59 -5.27
N GLY A 498 25.80 -23.42 -5.29
CA GLY A 498 26.82 -23.07 -6.29
C GLY A 498 26.27 -22.73 -7.68
N ARG A 499 24.95 -22.66 -7.86
CA ARG A 499 24.27 -22.45 -9.16
C ARG A 499 24.15 -20.96 -9.47
N TYR A 500 25.28 -20.26 -9.41
CA TYR A 500 25.38 -18.79 -9.46
C TYR A 500 24.74 -18.17 -10.71
N GLN A 501 24.89 -18.80 -11.89
CA GLN A 501 24.33 -18.29 -13.15
C GLN A 501 22.79 -18.32 -13.17
N GLU A 502 22.18 -19.36 -12.60
CA GLU A 502 20.72 -19.46 -12.48
C GLU A 502 20.18 -18.50 -11.42
N ALA A 503 20.91 -18.32 -10.32
CA ALA A 503 20.57 -17.36 -9.28
C ALA A 503 20.62 -15.91 -9.80
N ALA A 504 21.68 -15.55 -10.53
CA ALA A 504 21.83 -14.23 -11.16
C ALA A 504 20.66 -13.90 -12.10
N LYS A 505 20.24 -14.86 -12.95
CA LYS A 505 19.09 -14.66 -13.82
C LYS A 505 17.78 -14.43 -13.05
N LEU A 506 17.53 -15.19 -11.99
CA LEU A 506 16.34 -14.98 -11.14
C LEU A 506 16.33 -13.58 -10.50
N TRP A 507 17.48 -13.06 -10.10
CA TRP A 507 17.58 -11.70 -9.58
C TRP A 507 17.44 -10.63 -10.68
N GLU A 508 17.95 -10.87 -11.89
CA GLU A 508 17.70 -10.03 -13.07
C GLU A 508 16.19 -9.93 -13.39
N ASP A 509 15.49 -11.08 -13.45
CA ASP A 509 14.04 -11.17 -13.66
C ASP A 509 13.23 -10.44 -12.56
N ALA A 510 13.76 -10.36 -11.33
CA ALA A 510 13.15 -9.61 -10.23
C ALA A 510 13.45 -8.10 -10.28
N LEU A 511 14.68 -7.72 -10.66
CA LEU A 511 15.11 -6.33 -10.81
C LEU A 511 14.44 -5.63 -12.01
N ALA A 512 14.02 -6.38 -13.02
CA ALA A 512 13.14 -5.93 -14.11
C ALA A 512 11.71 -5.58 -13.65
N ARG A 513 11.35 -5.85 -12.38
CA ARG A 513 10.03 -5.61 -11.79
C ARG A 513 10.05 -4.64 -10.61
N ASN A 514 11.18 -4.54 -9.92
CA ASN A 514 11.54 -3.46 -8.99
C ASN A 514 13.07 -3.28 -9.00
N ALA A 515 13.57 -2.19 -9.59
CA ALA A 515 15.02 -1.94 -9.67
C ALA A 515 15.69 -1.63 -8.31
N GLY A 516 14.91 -1.37 -7.26
CA GLY A 516 15.38 -1.00 -5.92
C GLY A 516 15.73 -2.17 -4.99
N LEU A 517 15.63 -3.44 -5.44
CA LEU A 517 15.86 -4.61 -4.56
C LEU A 517 17.35 -4.79 -4.16
N GLU A 518 17.82 -4.03 -3.17
CA GLU A 518 19.21 -4.09 -2.65
C GLU A 518 19.70 -5.53 -2.41
N ALA A 519 18.91 -6.36 -1.72
CA ALA A 519 19.27 -7.75 -1.44
C ALA A 519 19.48 -8.59 -2.71
N ALA A 520 18.70 -8.36 -3.77
CA ALA A 520 18.88 -9.04 -5.05
C ALA A 520 20.20 -8.60 -5.72
N ARG A 521 20.49 -7.29 -5.73
CA ARG A 521 21.72 -6.73 -6.32
C ARG A 521 22.99 -7.15 -5.60
N ILE A 522 22.99 -7.13 -4.26
CA ILE A 522 24.13 -7.61 -3.44
C ILE A 522 24.39 -9.09 -3.71
N ASN A 523 23.34 -9.90 -3.75
CA ASN A 523 23.48 -11.33 -4.03
C ASN A 523 23.94 -11.59 -5.47
N SER A 524 23.44 -10.85 -6.47
CA SER A 524 23.97 -10.85 -7.84
C SER A 524 25.45 -10.52 -7.89
N ALA A 525 25.90 -9.47 -7.17
CA ALA A 525 27.31 -9.10 -7.14
C ALA A 525 28.20 -10.20 -6.54
N ILE A 526 27.76 -10.85 -5.46
CA ILE A 526 28.46 -11.98 -4.85
C ILE A 526 28.51 -13.16 -5.84
N ALA A 527 27.42 -13.46 -6.53
CA ALA A 527 27.38 -14.52 -7.54
C ALA A 527 28.28 -14.22 -8.75
N TYR A 528 28.29 -12.99 -9.26
CA TYR A 528 29.19 -12.57 -10.33
C TYR A 528 30.67 -12.70 -9.92
N ARG A 529 31.05 -12.34 -8.68
CA ARG A 529 32.40 -12.60 -8.15
C ARG A 529 32.74 -14.09 -8.11
N ARG A 530 31.82 -14.94 -7.64
CA ARG A 530 32.01 -16.41 -7.65
C ARG A 530 32.10 -17.01 -9.07
N MET A 531 31.72 -16.25 -10.11
CA MET A 531 31.89 -16.58 -11.53
C MET A 531 33.04 -15.80 -12.20
N GLY A 532 33.89 -15.10 -11.44
CA GLY A 532 35.04 -14.34 -11.94
C GLY A 532 34.71 -13.00 -12.63
N ASN A 533 33.45 -12.57 -12.62
CA ASN A 533 33.00 -11.36 -13.31
C ASN A 533 32.93 -10.14 -12.37
N GLU A 534 34.09 -9.62 -11.99
CA GLU A 534 34.19 -8.44 -11.11
C GLU A 534 33.56 -7.17 -11.74
N ALA A 535 33.53 -7.07 -13.07
CA ALA A 535 32.91 -5.93 -13.77
C ALA A 535 31.39 -5.87 -13.55
N ALA A 536 30.69 -7.01 -13.69
CA ALA A 536 29.27 -7.10 -13.40
C ALA A 536 29.00 -6.93 -11.89
N ALA A 537 29.85 -7.52 -11.03
CA ALA A 537 29.72 -7.36 -9.59
C ALA A 537 29.81 -5.89 -9.15
N ARG A 538 30.83 -5.17 -9.60
CA ARG A 538 30.99 -3.73 -9.35
C ARG A 538 29.82 -2.90 -9.89
N THR A 539 29.25 -3.30 -11.04
CA THR A 539 28.10 -2.61 -11.64
C THR A 539 26.86 -2.70 -10.74
N GLU A 540 26.55 -3.89 -10.22
CA GLU A 540 25.42 -4.08 -9.30
C GLU A 540 25.62 -3.37 -7.95
N LEU A 541 26.85 -3.37 -7.41
CA LEU A 541 27.16 -2.67 -6.15
C LEU A 541 27.05 -1.15 -6.29
N LEU A 542 27.46 -0.58 -7.42
CA LEU A 542 27.22 0.85 -7.71
C LEU A 542 25.72 1.15 -7.88
N LYS A 543 24.97 0.22 -8.46
CA LYS A 543 23.50 0.33 -8.53
C LYS A 543 22.87 0.27 -7.13
N VAL A 544 23.37 -0.52 -6.19
CA VAL A 544 22.92 -0.45 -4.79
C VAL A 544 23.09 0.95 -4.22
N LEU A 545 24.26 1.59 -4.40
CA LEU A 545 24.48 2.95 -3.90
C LEU A 545 23.65 4.04 -4.60
N GLN A 546 23.01 3.74 -5.74
CA GLN A 546 22.07 4.63 -6.43
C GLN A 546 20.67 4.61 -5.81
N PHE A 547 20.22 3.45 -5.29
CA PHE A 547 18.90 3.24 -4.68
C PHE A 547 18.95 3.27 -3.14
N SER A 548 20.06 2.86 -2.55
CA SER A 548 20.30 2.76 -1.10
C SER A 548 21.68 3.37 -0.75
N PRO A 549 21.84 4.71 -0.80
CA PRO A 549 23.15 5.37 -0.67
C PRO A 549 23.90 5.09 0.63
N GLY A 550 23.18 4.71 1.69
CA GLY A 550 23.73 4.32 2.99
C GLY A 550 24.07 2.83 3.13
N SER A 551 24.07 2.03 2.05
CA SER A 551 24.42 0.61 2.11
C SER A 551 25.90 0.40 2.45
N GLU A 552 26.18 0.12 3.73
CA GLU A 552 27.51 -0.28 4.21
C GLU A 552 27.99 -1.56 3.53
N ALA A 553 27.08 -2.51 3.27
CA ALA A 553 27.38 -3.77 2.63
C ALA A 553 27.92 -3.56 1.20
N ALA A 554 27.28 -2.70 0.41
CA ALA A 554 27.77 -2.36 -0.92
C ALA A 554 29.12 -1.63 -0.89
N ARG A 555 29.32 -0.67 0.04
CA ARG A 555 30.62 0.02 0.21
C ARG A 555 31.73 -0.95 0.61
N LYS A 556 31.48 -1.84 1.56
CA LYS A 556 32.46 -2.85 2.01
C LYS A 556 32.84 -3.80 0.87
N LEU A 557 31.87 -4.28 0.09
CA LEU A 557 32.15 -5.14 -1.07
C LEU A 557 32.93 -4.40 -2.17
N LEU A 558 32.66 -3.10 -2.40
CA LEU A 558 33.41 -2.28 -3.36
C LEU A 558 34.88 -2.03 -2.94
N ARG A 559 35.16 -1.94 -1.64
CA ARG A 559 36.52 -1.82 -1.09
C ARG A 559 37.27 -3.15 -1.09
N ASN A 560 36.60 -4.23 -0.70
CA ASN A 560 37.16 -5.58 -0.68
C ASN A 560 37.26 -6.13 -2.11
N ARG A 561 38.38 -5.85 -2.78
CA ARG A 561 38.92 -6.69 -3.86
C ARG A 561 39.76 -7.79 -3.22
N GLU A 562 39.40 -9.04 -3.51
CA GLU A 562 40.26 -10.22 -3.32
C GLU A 562 41.03 -10.47 -4.64
#